data_AF-A0A4P6KCZ6-F1
#
_entry.id   AF-A0A4P6KCZ6-F1
#
_cell.length_a   1.000
_cell.length_b   1.000
_cell.length_c   1.000
_cell.angle_alpha   90.00
_cell.angle_beta   90.00
_cell.angle_gamma   90.00
#
_symmetry.space_group_name_H-M   'P 1'
#
loop_
_entity.id
_entity.type
_entity.pdbx_description
1 polymer ?
#
loop_
_entity_poly.entity_id
_entity_poly.type
_entity_poly.pdbx_seq_one_letter_code
_entity_poly.pdbx_strand_id
1 'polypeptide(L)'
;MIPSLTTDGHLPLGRHRCDLTEFQQSFVADAAFKTSAVRQEIYDDLTQVVELFRSFANDLIEVVWIGGSFTSSKTDPGDIDCLFVLDQTVFNGLSKTQQAKLLKLKRKDYVREKFGLKVEPFILVREEFENPWEKDWVADKAVHYLAARGAWDDWWQRIRNNNGGLSSKPVRGYLEVTL
;
A
#
# COMPACT_ATOMS: atom_id res chain seq x y z
N MET A 1 8.77 -7.53 -13.94
CA MET A 1 8.87 -8.65 -12.99
C MET A 1 9.35 -8.14 -11.65
N ILE A 2 8.79 -8.61 -10.53
CA ILE A 2 9.24 -8.26 -9.17
C ILE A 2 10.68 -8.74 -8.98
N PRO A 3 11.61 -7.89 -8.52
CA PRO A 3 12.98 -8.31 -8.28
C PRO A 3 13.09 -9.28 -7.09
N SER A 4 14.07 -10.18 -7.14
CA SER A 4 14.41 -11.05 -6.01
C SER A 4 14.72 -10.24 -4.75
N LEU A 5 14.37 -10.80 -3.58
CA LEU A 5 14.75 -10.22 -2.29
C LEU A 5 16.27 -10.17 -2.14
N THR A 6 16.76 -9.12 -1.48
CA THR A 6 18.17 -8.98 -1.08
C THR A 6 18.55 -10.02 -0.03
N THR A 7 19.84 -10.12 0.29
CA THR A 7 20.35 -10.97 1.37
C THR A 7 19.74 -10.65 2.74
N ASP A 8 19.31 -9.40 2.95
CA ASP A 8 18.65 -8.94 4.17
C ASP A 8 17.14 -9.30 4.18
N GLY A 9 16.66 -9.96 3.13
CA GLY A 9 15.28 -10.44 3.05
C GLY A 9 14.26 -9.37 2.66
N HIS A 10 14.70 -8.28 2.04
CA HIS A 10 13.82 -7.19 1.61
C HIS A 10 13.85 -7.00 0.10
N LEU A 11 12.83 -6.36 -0.47
CA LEU A 11 12.92 -5.88 -1.85
C LEU A 11 14.11 -4.91 -1.98
N PRO A 12 14.86 -4.93 -3.10
CA PRO A 12 15.86 -3.91 -3.40
C PRO A 12 15.25 -2.52 -3.33
N LEU A 13 16.05 -1.50 -3.01
CA LEU A 13 15.57 -0.13 -2.83
C LEU A 13 14.75 0.36 -4.04
N GLY A 14 13.67 1.10 -3.76
CA GLY A 14 12.81 1.72 -4.77
C GLY A 14 11.39 1.16 -4.82
N ARG A 15 10.63 1.67 -5.79
CA ARG A 15 9.24 1.29 -6.04
C ARG A 15 9.17 0.34 -7.22
N HIS A 16 8.65 -0.87 -7.01
CA HIS A 16 8.59 -1.91 -8.02
C HIS A 16 7.15 -2.12 -8.47
N ARG A 17 6.90 -1.96 -9.77
CA ARG A 17 5.56 -2.16 -10.34
C ARG A 17 5.30 -3.63 -10.62
N CYS A 18 4.09 -4.07 -10.31
CA CYS A 18 3.56 -5.38 -10.67
C CYS A 18 2.03 -5.32 -10.75
N ASP A 19 1.42 -6.40 -11.23
CA ASP A 19 -0.02 -6.62 -11.08
C ASP A 19 -0.30 -7.57 -9.90
N LEU A 20 -1.59 -7.72 -9.58
CA LEU A 20 -2.04 -8.59 -8.49
C LEU A 20 -1.65 -10.07 -8.70
N THR A 21 -1.58 -10.53 -9.95
CA THR A 21 -1.20 -11.92 -10.29
C THR A 21 0.26 -12.15 -9.97
N GLU A 22 1.14 -11.27 -10.42
CA GLU A 22 2.56 -11.33 -10.14
C GLU A 22 2.86 -11.18 -8.63
N PHE A 23 2.11 -10.32 -7.94
CA PHE A 23 2.19 -10.18 -6.49
C PHE A 23 1.87 -11.51 -5.77
N GLN A 24 0.74 -12.15 -6.13
CA GLN A 24 0.35 -13.44 -5.56
C GLN A 24 1.41 -14.51 -5.84
N GLN A 25 1.90 -14.59 -7.08
CA GLN A 25 2.92 -15.54 -7.47
C GLN A 25 4.18 -15.39 -6.64
N SER A 26 4.64 -14.14 -6.42
CA SER A 26 5.92 -13.85 -5.75
C SER A 26 5.86 -13.96 -4.22
N PHE A 27 4.72 -13.66 -3.60
CA PHE A 27 4.62 -13.55 -2.13
C PHE A 27 3.63 -14.52 -1.49
N VAL A 28 2.98 -15.38 -2.28
CA VAL A 28 2.07 -16.42 -1.77
C VAL A 28 2.43 -17.78 -2.35
N ALA A 29 2.50 -17.89 -3.68
CA ALA A 29 2.70 -19.18 -4.36
C ALA A 29 4.17 -19.59 -4.51
N ASP A 30 5.11 -18.66 -4.30
CA ASP A 30 6.55 -18.93 -4.43
C ASP A 30 7.00 -20.07 -3.48
N ALA A 31 7.92 -20.89 -3.96
CA ALA A 31 8.45 -22.03 -3.21
C ALA A 31 9.07 -21.62 -1.86
N ALA A 32 9.64 -20.42 -1.76
CA ALA A 32 10.19 -19.86 -0.52
C ALA A 32 9.13 -19.69 0.59
N PHE A 33 7.86 -19.57 0.21
CA PHE A 33 6.74 -19.36 1.13
C PHE A 33 5.79 -20.57 1.23
N LYS A 34 6.15 -21.70 0.60
CA LYS A 34 5.35 -22.93 0.60
C LYS A 34 5.00 -23.46 2.00
N THR A 35 5.84 -23.18 2.99
CA THR A 35 5.61 -23.59 4.39
C THR A 35 4.86 -22.56 5.22
N SER A 36 4.49 -21.40 4.65
CA SER A 36 3.72 -20.40 5.39
C SER A 36 2.33 -20.93 5.68
N ALA A 37 1.87 -20.73 6.91
CA ALA A 37 0.52 -21.07 7.33
C ALA A 37 -0.50 -19.95 7.06
N VAL A 38 -0.03 -18.72 6.78
CA VAL A 38 -0.87 -17.51 6.85
C VAL A 38 -0.88 -16.65 5.58
N ARG A 39 0.09 -16.80 4.67
CA ARG A 39 0.20 -15.92 3.48
C ARG A 39 -1.00 -16.00 2.55
N GLN A 40 -1.56 -17.20 2.36
CA GLN A 40 -2.77 -17.37 1.55
C GLN A 40 -3.97 -16.68 2.19
N GLU A 41 -4.19 -16.87 3.49
CA GLU A 41 -5.28 -16.21 4.25
C GLU A 41 -5.16 -14.69 4.18
N ILE A 42 -3.97 -14.14 4.41
CA ILE A 42 -3.74 -12.68 4.37
C ILE A 42 -3.93 -12.12 2.94
N TYR A 43 -3.57 -12.89 1.91
CA TYR A 43 -3.85 -12.51 0.52
C TYR A 43 -5.35 -12.51 0.23
N ASP A 44 -6.08 -13.53 0.68
CA ASP A 44 -7.53 -13.59 0.54
C ASP A 44 -8.20 -12.40 1.27
N ASP A 45 -7.69 -12.03 2.45
CA ASP A 45 -8.12 -10.83 3.19
C ASP A 45 -7.86 -9.54 2.40
N LEU A 46 -6.70 -9.40 1.74
CA LEU A 46 -6.43 -8.27 0.84
C LEU A 46 -7.48 -8.19 -0.27
N THR A 47 -7.81 -9.31 -0.92
CA THR A 47 -8.82 -9.32 -1.99
C THR A 47 -10.20 -8.90 -1.46
N GLN A 48 -10.58 -9.33 -0.25
CA GLN A 48 -11.82 -8.89 0.39
C GLN A 48 -11.83 -7.39 0.70
N VAL A 49 -10.70 -6.82 1.14
CA VAL A 49 -10.59 -5.37 1.35
C VAL A 49 -10.65 -4.62 0.02
N VAL A 50 -10.04 -5.13 -1.05
CA VAL A 50 -10.19 -4.56 -2.40
C VAL A 50 -11.66 -4.51 -2.81
N GLU A 51 -12.40 -5.60 -2.64
CA GLU A 51 -13.83 -5.64 -2.94
C GLU A 51 -14.66 -4.71 -2.04
N LEU A 52 -14.27 -4.54 -0.77
CA LEU A 52 -14.87 -3.55 0.12
C LEU A 52 -14.70 -2.12 -0.43
N PHE A 53 -13.53 -1.76 -0.94
CA PHE A 53 -13.31 -0.46 -1.59
C PHE A 53 -14.12 -0.35 -2.89
N ARG A 54 -14.13 -1.39 -3.74
CA ARG A 54 -14.91 -1.44 -4.99
C ARG A 54 -16.41 -1.32 -4.76
N SER A 55 -16.91 -1.73 -3.60
CA SER A 55 -18.31 -1.54 -3.21
C SER A 55 -18.75 -0.07 -3.09
N PHE A 56 -17.80 0.86 -2.93
CA PHE A 56 -18.09 2.31 -2.98
C PHE A 56 -18.17 2.81 -4.42
N ALA A 57 -17.22 2.40 -5.26
CA ALA A 57 -17.21 2.58 -6.71
C ALA A 57 -16.13 1.66 -7.31
N ASN A 58 -16.43 1.04 -8.47
CA ASN A 58 -15.56 0.02 -9.07
C ASN A 58 -14.17 0.56 -9.44
N ASP A 59 -14.11 1.76 -10.00
CA ASP A 59 -12.88 2.37 -10.53
C ASP A 59 -12.22 3.30 -9.50
N LEU A 60 -12.52 3.13 -8.22
CA LEU A 60 -12.06 4.02 -7.15
C LEU A 60 -10.57 3.87 -6.83
N ILE A 61 -10.02 2.64 -6.94
CA ILE A 61 -8.62 2.38 -6.63
C ILE A 61 -7.82 2.50 -7.92
N GLU A 62 -6.84 3.41 -7.96
CA GLU A 62 -5.90 3.48 -9.08
C GLU A 62 -4.78 2.45 -8.93
N VAL A 63 -4.24 2.34 -7.71
CA VAL A 63 -3.12 1.46 -7.41
C VAL A 63 -3.03 1.20 -5.90
N VAL A 64 -2.47 0.07 -5.51
CA VAL A 64 -2.18 -0.25 -4.11
C VAL A 64 -0.69 -0.32 -3.90
N TRP A 65 -0.15 0.44 -2.94
CA TRP A 65 1.24 0.24 -2.53
C TRP A 65 1.31 -0.74 -1.38
N ILE A 66 2.18 -1.74 -1.51
CA ILE A 66 2.31 -2.82 -0.54
C ILE A 66 3.75 -2.90 -0.06
N GLY A 67 3.94 -2.94 1.24
CA GLY A 67 5.24 -3.12 1.86
C GLY A 67 5.17 -3.92 3.15
N GLY A 68 6.02 -3.57 4.11
CA GLY A 68 5.95 -4.20 5.43
C GLY A 68 6.58 -5.58 5.48
N SER A 69 6.10 -6.41 6.40
CA SER A 69 6.63 -7.77 6.60
C SER A 69 6.11 -8.79 5.59
N PHE A 70 5.00 -8.48 4.91
CA PHE A 70 4.43 -9.36 3.90
C PHE A 70 5.32 -9.45 2.65
N THR A 71 5.92 -8.34 2.24
CA THR A 71 6.83 -8.27 1.08
C THR A 71 8.31 -8.49 1.46
N SER A 72 8.57 -9.22 2.55
CA SER A 72 9.91 -9.60 2.99
C SER A 72 10.07 -11.13 3.03
N SER A 73 11.26 -11.61 3.38
CA SER A 73 11.56 -13.03 3.56
C SER A 73 10.88 -13.68 4.77
N LYS A 74 10.10 -12.91 5.55
CA LYS A 74 9.41 -13.43 6.73
C LYS A 74 8.38 -14.46 6.30
N THR A 75 8.53 -15.72 6.72
CA THR A 75 7.62 -16.80 6.31
C THR A 75 6.16 -16.51 6.70
N ASP A 76 5.92 -16.17 7.96
CA ASP A 76 4.57 -15.89 8.48
C ASP A 76 4.43 -14.41 8.90
N PRO A 77 4.03 -13.51 7.98
CA PRO A 77 3.69 -12.14 8.32
C PRO A 77 2.43 -12.08 9.21
N GLY A 78 2.31 -11.01 10.02
CA GLY A 78 1.15 -10.86 10.92
C GLY A 78 -0.07 -10.24 10.23
N ASP A 79 0.19 -9.46 9.18
CA ASP A 79 -0.74 -8.68 8.38
C ASP A 79 -0.05 -8.24 7.08
N ILE A 80 -0.81 -7.52 6.25
CA ILE A 80 -0.33 -6.84 5.05
C ILE A 80 -0.62 -5.34 5.17
N ASP A 81 0.43 -4.53 5.06
CA ASP A 81 0.34 -3.07 5.07
C ASP A 81 0.08 -2.56 3.64
N CYS A 82 -1.01 -1.81 3.42
CA CYS A 82 -1.43 -1.37 2.09
C CYS A 82 -1.78 0.12 2.05
N LEU A 83 -1.16 0.93 1.19
CA LEU A 83 -1.66 2.27 0.86
C LEU A 83 -2.52 2.19 -0.40
N PHE A 84 -3.82 2.39 -0.23
CA PHE A 84 -4.76 2.52 -1.34
C PHE A 84 -4.69 3.94 -1.90
N VAL A 85 -4.21 4.06 -3.14
CA VAL A 85 -4.21 5.32 -3.88
C VAL A 85 -5.51 5.40 -4.68
N LEU A 86 -6.32 6.41 -4.39
CA LEU A 86 -7.67 6.54 -4.91
C LEU A 86 -7.76 7.62 -5.98
N ASP A 87 -8.59 7.38 -7.00
CA ASP A 87 -8.96 8.38 -8.00
C ASP A 87 -9.75 9.52 -7.34
N GLN A 88 -9.27 10.75 -7.48
CA GLN A 88 -9.91 11.92 -6.87
C GLN A 88 -11.29 12.23 -7.46
N THR A 89 -11.48 12.04 -8.76
CA THR A 89 -12.75 12.30 -9.43
C THR A 89 -13.81 11.33 -8.92
N VAL A 90 -13.49 10.03 -8.88
CA VAL A 90 -14.38 8.99 -8.37
C VAL A 90 -14.65 9.20 -6.87
N PHE A 91 -13.62 9.48 -6.07
CA PHE A 91 -13.78 9.76 -4.63
C PHE A 91 -14.68 10.99 -4.39
N ASN A 92 -14.49 12.07 -5.15
CA ASN A 92 -15.30 13.28 -5.03
C ASN A 92 -16.75 13.08 -5.50
N GLY A 93 -16.99 12.13 -6.40
CA GLY A 93 -18.33 11.71 -6.82
C GLY A 93 -19.12 10.95 -5.74
N LEU A 94 -18.46 10.39 -4.73
CA LEU A 94 -19.12 9.72 -3.61
C LEU A 94 -19.88 10.73 -2.71
N SER A 95 -21.01 10.30 -2.16
CA SER A 95 -21.71 11.09 -1.13
C SER A 95 -20.82 11.32 0.09
N LYS A 96 -21.05 12.40 0.85
CA LYS A 96 -20.30 12.68 2.09
C LYS A 96 -20.37 11.54 3.10
N THR A 97 -21.49 10.83 3.16
CA THR A 97 -21.65 9.63 3.99
C THR A 97 -20.77 8.47 3.50
N GLN A 98 -20.68 8.24 2.20
CA GLN A 98 -19.78 7.24 1.62
C GLN A 98 -18.31 7.60 1.86
N GLN A 99 -17.91 8.86 1.60
CA GLN A 99 -16.54 9.33 1.88
C GLN A 99 -16.18 9.12 3.36
N ALA A 100 -17.07 9.46 4.29
CA ALA A 100 -16.83 9.28 5.71
C ALA A 100 -16.74 7.80 6.12
N LYS A 101 -17.50 6.89 5.48
CA LYS A 101 -17.40 5.44 5.71
C LYS A 101 -16.10 4.87 5.15
N LEU A 102 -15.73 5.26 3.94
CA LEU A 102 -14.49 4.84 3.29
C LEU A 102 -13.25 5.30 4.09
N LEU A 103 -13.21 6.57 4.52
CA LEU A 103 -12.13 7.10 5.33
C LEU A 103 -12.07 6.53 6.77
N LYS A 104 -13.07 5.77 7.22
CA LYS A 104 -12.94 5.00 8.47
C LYS A 104 -12.07 3.77 8.30
N LEU A 105 -11.96 3.22 7.07
CA LEU A 105 -11.17 2.01 6.82
C LEU A 105 -9.71 2.21 7.20
N LYS A 106 -9.12 3.39 6.94
CA LYS A 106 -7.73 3.73 7.29
C LYS A 106 -7.44 3.97 8.78
N ARG A 107 -8.45 3.83 9.65
CA ARG A 107 -8.22 3.97 11.09
C ARG A 107 -7.47 2.74 11.56
N LYS A 108 -6.43 2.97 12.35
CA LYS A 108 -5.60 1.89 12.91
C LYS A 108 -6.47 0.76 13.48
N ASP A 109 -6.15 -0.48 13.10
CA ASP A 109 -6.83 -1.70 13.53
C ASP A 109 -8.32 -1.82 13.16
N TYR A 110 -8.93 -0.81 12.51
CA TYR A 110 -10.38 -0.81 12.24
C TYR A 110 -10.82 -1.97 11.36
N VAL A 111 -10.07 -2.26 10.29
CA VAL A 111 -10.41 -3.36 9.39
C VAL A 111 -10.31 -4.71 10.10
N ARG A 112 -9.27 -4.90 10.90
CA ARG A 112 -9.08 -6.08 11.74
C ARG A 112 -10.20 -6.26 12.75
N GLU A 113 -10.51 -5.22 13.53
CA GLU A 113 -11.54 -5.28 14.58
C GLU A 113 -12.96 -5.42 14.02
N LYS A 114 -13.23 -4.76 12.89
CA LYS A 114 -14.59 -4.70 12.34
C LYS A 114 -14.93 -5.88 11.44
N PHE A 115 -13.96 -6.38 10.67
CA PHE A 115 -14.18 -7.40 9.65
C PHE A 115 -13.36 -8.67 9.87
N GLY A 116 -12.42 -8.69 10.83
CA GLY A 116 -11.55 -9.83 11.07
C GLY A 116 -10.42 -10.00 10.05
N LEU A 117 -10.22 -9.03 9.15
CA LEU A 117 -9.28 -9.11 8.03
C LEU A 117 -7.89 -8.60 8.43
N LYS A 118 -6.82 -9.34 8.09
CA LYS A 118 -5.42 -9.05 8.44
C LYS A 118 -4.76 -8.03 7.49
N VAL A 119 -5.46 -6.94 7.22
CA VAL A 119 -5.00 -5.84 6.36
C VAL A 119 -4.94 -4.56 7.18
N GLU A 120 -3.82 -3.85 7.11
CA GLU A 120 -3.68 -2.50 7.67
C GLU A 120 -3.72 -1.48 6.51
N PRO A 121 -4.89 -0.89 6.22
CA PRO A 121 -5.04 0.04 5.11
C PRO A 121 -4.65 1.46 5.48
N PHE A 122 -3.99 2.12 4.55
CA PHE A 122 -3.79 3.56 4.48
C PHE A 122 -4.50 4.08 3.23
N ILE A 123 -4.83 5.37 3.19
CA ILE A 123 -5.49 5.98 2.03
C ILE A 123 -4.78 7.27 1.64
N LEU A 124 -4.49 7.40 0.35
CA LEU A 124 -4.07 8.63 -0.31
C LEU A 124 -5.05 8.90 -1.47
N VAL A 125 -5.73 10.04 -1.48
CA VAL A 125 -6.51 10.48 -2.65
C VAL A 125 -5.55 11.19 -3.59
N ARG A 126 -5.45 10.73 -4.84
CA ARG A 126 -4.52 11.29 -5.82
C ARG A 126 -5.07 12.59 -6.37
N GLU A 127 -4.41 13.70 -6.07
CA GLU A 127 -4.76 14.98 -6.69
C GLU A 127 -4.14 15.07 -8.08
N GLU A 128 -4.96 15.44 -9.07
CA GLU A 128 -4.50 15.65 -10.44
C GLU A 128 -4.13 17.11 -10.68
N PHE A 129 -2.96 17.32 -11.28
CA PHE A 129 -2.52 18.63 -11.76
C PHE A 129 -1.63 18.42 -12.98
N GLU A 130 -1.79 19.27 -14.00
CA GLU A 130 -1.02 19.17 -15.24
C GLU A 130 0.46 19.49 -15.06
N ASN A 131 0.76 20.56 -14.31
CA ASN A 131 2.12 21.00 -14.03
C ASN A 131 2.29 21.16 -12.50
N PRO A 132 3.19 20.38 -11.87
CA PRO A 132 3.52 20.54 -10.45
C PRO A 132 4.40 21.74 -10.16
N TRP A 133 4.97 22.39 -11.19
CA TRP A 133 5.93 23.47 -11.05
C TRP A 133 5.29 24.82 -11.35
N GLU A 134 5.60 25.80 -10.51
CA GLU A 134 5.36 27.21 -10.75
C GLU A 134 6.70 27.95 -10.61
N LYS A 135 7.33 28.24 -11.76
CA LYS A 135 8.72 28.70 -11.84
C LYS A 135 9.66 27.68 -11.17
N ASP A 136 10.41 28.09 -10.15
CA ASP A 136 11.37 27.27 -9.41
C ASP A 136 10.77 26.56 -8.18
N TRP A 137 9.44 26.68 -7.98
CA TRP A 137 8.76 26.15 -6.79
C TRP A 137 7.70 25.12 -7.17
N VAL A 138 7.33 24.28 -6.19
CA VAL A 138 6.16 23.42 -6.32
C VAL A 138 4.91 24.32 -6.23
N ALA A 139 4.02 24.20 -7.21
CA ALA A 139 2.78 24.98 -7.26
C ALA A 139 1.92 24.72 -6.02
N ASP A 140 1.28 25.77 -5.48
CA ASP A 140 0.45 25.67 -4.26
C ASP A 140 -0.66 24.61 -4.39
N LYS A 141 -1.23 24.44 -5.59
CA LYS A 141 -2.22 23.41 -5.88
C LYS A 141 -1.71 21.97 -5.78
N ALA A 142 -0.40 21.77 -5.87
CA ALA A 142 0.24 20.45 -5.89
C ALA A 142 1.03 20.16 -4.61
N VAL A 143 1.38 21.19 -3.82
CA VAL A 143 2.30 21.08 -2.68
C VAL A 143 1.81 20.08 -1.63
N HIS A 144 0.51 20.08 -1.31
CA HIS A 144 -0.04 19.21 -0.28
C HIS A 144 0.01 17.74 -0.70
N TYR A 145 -0.49 17.43 -1.89
CA TYR A 145 -0.44 16.07 -2.42
C TYR A 145 0.99 15.58 -2.62
N LEU A 146 1.87 16.38 -3.22
CA LEU A 146 3.26 15.98 -3.47
C LEU A 146 4.04 15.77 -2.17
N ALA A 147 3.82 16.61 -1.15
CA ALA A 147 4.40 16.41 0.17
C ALA A 147 3.92 15.10 0.81
N ALA A 148 2.61 14.83 0.78
CA ALA A 148 2.04 13.59 1.32
C ALA A 148 2.53 12.34 0.55
N ARG A 149 2.52 12.41 -0.79
CA ARG A 149 3.01 11.34 -1.67
C ARG A 149 4.49 11.06 -1.44
N GLY A 150 5.31 12.09 -1.34
CA GLY A 150 6.75 11.98 -1.06
C GLY A 150 7.01 11.41 0.33
N ALA A 151 6.24 11.83 1.35
CA ALA A 151 6.32 11.26 2.68
C ALA A 151 5.98 9.76 2.70
N TRP A 152 4.96 9.33 1.94
CA TRP A 152 4.66 7.91 1.78
C TRP A 152 5.79 7.15 1.09
N ASP A 153 6.29 7.66 -0.04
CA ASP A 153 7.37 7.02 -0.79
C ASP A 153 8.62 6.81 0.07
N ASP A 154 9.02 7.83 0.84
CA ASP A 154 10.13 7.75 1.78
C ASP A 154 9.84 6.80 2.96
N TRP A 155 8.63 6.84 3.53
CA TRP A 155 8.25 5.99 4.65
C TRP A 155 8.25 4.49 4.30
N TRP A 156 7.72 4.14 3.13
CA TRP A 156 7.66 2.74 2.68
C TRP A 156 9.03 2.09 2.53
N GLN A 157 10.04 2.90 2.21
CA GLN A 157 11.41 2.43 2.01
C GLN A 157 12.20 2.25 3.31
N ARG A 158 11.60 2.56 4.48
CA ARG A 158 12.25 2.46 5.80
C ARG A 158 11.88 1.16 6.52
N ILE A 159 12.76 0.72 7.42
CA ILE A 159 12.53 -0.44 8.30
C ILE A 159 12.57 0.00 9.76
N ARG A 160 12.05 -0.83 10.67
CA ARG A 160 12.23 -0.59 12.11
C ARG A 160 13.68 -0.90 12.48
N ASN A 161 14.28 -0.04 13.30
CA ASN A 161 15.56 -0.27 13.94
C ASN A 161 15.38 -1.14 15.20
N ASN A 162 16.48 -1.62 15.75
CA ASN A 162 16.48 -2.49 16.94
C ASN A 162 15.89 -1.83 18.19
N ASN A 163 15.76 -0.51 18.22
CA ASN A 163 15.16 0.25 19.33
C ASN A 163 13.65 0.49 19.12
N GLY A 164 13.05 -0.14 18.12
CA GLY A 164 11.61 -0.03 17.80
C GLY A 164 11.22 1.24 17.02
N GLY A 165 12.15 2.17 16.77
CA GLY A 165 11.93 3.34 15.93
C GLY A 165 12.09 3.03 14.44
N LEU A 166 11.61 3.90 13.55
CA LEU A 166 11.88 3.79 12.10
C LEU A 166 13.30 4.27 11.76
N SER A 167 13.94 3.62 10.79
CA SER A 167 15.19 4.08 10.21
C SER A 167 14.99 5.45 9.55
N SER A 168 15.98 6.33 9.65
CA SER A 168 15.98 7.61 8.94
C SER A 168 16.40 7.46 7.48
N LYS A 169 17.13 6.39 7.15
CA LYS A 169 17.56 6.07 5.79
C LYS A 169 16.63 5.05 5.15
N PRO A 170 16.31 5.21 3.86
CA PRO A 170 15.62 4.20 3.09
C PRO A 170 16.58 3.04 2.81
N VAL A 171 16.12 1.81 3.05
CA VAL A 171 16.94 0.57 2.97
C VAL A 171 16.20 -0.62 2.37
N ARG A 172 14.93 -0.45 1.97
CA ARG A 172 14.14 -1.48 1.27
C ARG A 172 13.29 -0.87 0.17
N GLY A 173 12.85 -1.70 -0.76
CA GLY A 173 11.78 -1.36 -1.69
C GLY A 173 10.39 -1.74 -1.21
N TYR A 174 9.41 -1.38 -2.03
CA TYR A 174 8.00 -1.72 -1.87
C TYR A 174 7.35 -1.88 -3.25
N LEU A 175 6.13 -2.41 -3.28
CA LEU A 175 5.41 -2.70 -4.52
C LEU A 175 4.38 -1.62 -4.83
N GLU A 176 4.21 -1.29 -6.10
CA GLU A 176 3.09 -0.51 -6.66
C GLU A 176 2.25 -1.46 -7.53
N VAL A 177 1.15 -1.96 -6.97
CA VAL A 177 0.33 -3.07 -7.49
C VAL A 177 -0.91 -2.56 -8.21
N THR A 178 -1.05 -2.87 -9.49
CA THR A 178 -2.29 -2.63 -10.25
C THR A 178 -3.29 -3.77 -10.05
N LEU A 179 -4.58 -3.43 -9.88
CA LEU A 179 -5.69 -4.34 -9.55
C LEU A 179 -6.56 -4.72 -10.74
#